data_AF-A0A2E8M3T5-F1
#
_entry.id   AF-A0A2E8M3T5-F1
#
_cell.length_a   1.000
_cell.length_b   1.000
_cell.length_c   1.000
_cell.angle_alpha   90.00
_cell.angle_beta   90.00
_cell.angle_gamma   90.00
#
_symmetry.space_group_name_H-M   'P 1'
#
loop_
_entity.id
_entity.type
_entity.pdbx_description
1 polymer ?
#
loop_
_entity_poly.entity_id
_entity_poly.type
_entity_poly.pdbx_seq_one_letter_code
_entity_poly.pdbx_strand_id
1 'polypeptide(L)'
;MITDPDAVLLDSLETGAIEDEQKLTASGKVVLFAFLDGFNGKSVRTALDAGTYCLSVEGFGGGAATFDFSLGAVDFAEPDPVVGDSPDNALSWGVVGVAGDLIDINTFNSAGDTELGIFDASGNLLGNNDDAIGLLSQIVFEASEEGTYYIATGNYNTTFNSGFIAGGGPMGEAVTLTVNGVDVDGVVEGTGAFWTSFNIVPEPSSLSLLAFAGLALLRRRRS
;
A
#
# COMPACT_ATOMS: atom_id res chain seq x y z
N MET A 1 23.90 29.12 33.83
CA MET A 1 24.14 27.90 33.04
C MET A 1 23.12 27.89 31.94
N ILE A 2 23.56 27.81 30.68
CA ILE A 2 22.64 27.59 29.57
C ILE A 2 22.33 26.09 29.60
N THR A 3 21.11 25.75 29.95
CA THR A 3 20.60 24.38 29.97
C THR A 3 20.30 23.93 28.55
N ASP A 4 20.43 22.63 28.33
CA ASP A 4 20.12 21.90 27.09
C ASP A 4 18.63 21.51 27.12
N PRO A 5 17.75 22.15 26.32
CA PRO A 5 16.33 21.87 26.33
C PRO A 5 15.96 20.74 25.35
N ASP A 6 15.29 19.70 25.80
CA ASP A 6 14.74 18.65 24.93
C ASP A 6 13.25 18.88 24.69
N ALA A 7 12.78 18.64 23.46
CA ALA A 7 11.36 18.75 23.11
C ALA A 7 10.74 17.37 22.83
N VAL A 8 9.56 17.13 23.37
CA VAL A 8 8.83 15.85 23.25
C VAL A 8 7.37 16.11 22.89
N LEU A 9 6.87 15.46 21.84
CA LEU A 9 5.47 15.48 21.43
C LEU A 9 4.77 14.19 21.88
N LEU A 10 3.60 14.33 22.50
CA LEU A 10 2.87 13.28 23.21
C LEU A 10 1.42 13.21 22.71
N ASP A 11 0.88 12.00 22.61
CA ASP A 11 -0.52 11.75 22.20
C ASP A 11 -1.53 11.76 23.36
N SER A 12 -1.06 11.88 24.61
CA SER A 12 -1.89 11.91 25.80
C SER A 12 -1.14 12.49 27.01
N LEU A 13 -1.90 12.99 28.00
CA LEU A 13 -1.38 13.49 29.28
C LEU A 13 -1.67 12.47 30.39
N GLU A 14 -0.88 11.40 30.47
CA GLU A 14 -0.84 10.55 31.66
C GLU A 14 0.33 11.00 32.55
N THR A 15 0.03 11.40 33.80
CA THR A 15 1.05 11.78 34.78
C THR A 15 1.34 10.60 35.70
N GLY A 16 2.52 10.00 35.59
CA GLY A 16 3.04 9.03 36.55
C GLY A 16 4.35 9.53 37.18
N ALA A 17 4.45 9.51 38.51
CA ALA A 17 5.71 9.74 39.21
C ALA A 17 6.51 8.43 39.26
N ILE A 18 7.78 8.45 38.85
CA ILE A 18 8.74 7.40 39.22
C ILE A 18 9.53 7.94 40.41
N GLU A 19 9.42 7.25 41.55
CA GLU A 19 10.28 7.47 42.72
C GLU A 19 11.67 6.89 42.44
N ASP A 20 12.52 7.67 41.77
CA ASP A 20 13.90 7.90 42.17
C ASP A 20 14.54 8.90 41.20
N GLU A 21 14.93 10.06 41.73
CA GLU A 21 15.82 11.05 41.12
C GLU A 21 15.41 11.62 39.74
N GLN A 22 14.56 12.66 39.80
CA GLN A 22 14.40 13.73 38.80
C GLN A 22 14.19 13.29 37.34
N LYS A 23 12.94 12.98 36.99
CA LYS A 23 12.44 13.22 35.64
C LYS A 23 10.92 13.33 35.65
N LEU A 24 10.38 14.45 35.17
CA LEU A 24 8.98 14.50 34.75
C LEU A 24 8.92 13.77 33.41
N THR A 25 8.93 12.44 33.40
CA THR A 25 8.68 11.71 32.15
C THR A 25 7.19 11.77 31.86
N ALA A 26 6.80 12.48 30.81
CA ALA A 26 5.54 12.19 30.17
C ALA A 26 5.48 10.71 29.78
N SER A 27 4.46 9.99 30.23
CA SER A 27 4.29 8.55 29.96
C SER A 27 3.28 8.25 28.84
N GLY A 28 2.71 9.28 28.21
CA GLY A 28 1.99 9.13 26.95
C GLY A 28 2.92 8.56 25.87
N LYS A 29 2.37 7.93 24.83
CA LYS A 29 3.21 7.39 23.75
C LYS A 29 3.91 8.58 23.10
N VAL A 30 5.24 8.58 23.19
CA VAL A 30 6.07 9.58 22.53
C VAL A 30 5.83 9.46 21.04
N VAL A 31 5.23 10.49 20.46
CA VAL A 31 4.98 10.59 19.02
C VAL A 31 6.24 11.07 18.31
N LEU A 32 6.97 11.99 18.95
CA LEU A 32 8.19 12.58 18.40
C LEU A 32 9.09 13.11 19.53
N PHE A 33 10.40 13.04 19.34
CA PHE A 33 11.36 13.70 20.23
C PHE A 33 12.44 14.43 19.43
N ALA A 34 12.91 15.55 19.98
CA ALA A 34 14.05 16.30 19.49
C ALA A 34 14.99 16.56 20.66
N PHE A 35 16.09 15.80 20.71
CA PHE A 35 17.21 16.09 21.59
C PHE A 35 17.99 17.28 21.01
N LEU A 36 18.11 18.39 21.75
CA LEU A 36 18.75 19.63 21.26
C LEU A 36 20.17 19.81 21.84
N ASP A 37 20.93 18.72 21.81
CA ASP A 37 22.26 18.55 22.40
C ASP A 37 23.36 19.37 21.69
N GLY A 38 23.33 20.70 21.84
CA GLY A 38 24.48 21.56 21.52
C GLY A 38 24.28 22.61 20.42
N PHE A 39 23.25 23.45 20.57
CA PHE A 39 23.20 24.84 20.06
C PHE A 39 22.76 25.12 18.62
N ASN A 40 22.30 24.15 17.84
CA ASN A 40 21.56 24.48 16.62
C ASN A 40 20.18 23.82 16.66
N GLY A 41 19.13 24.63 16.65
CA GLY A 41 17.75 24.15 16.70
C GLY A 41 17.51 23.05 15.67
N LYS A 42 16.95 21.92 16.12
CA LYS A 42 16.62 20.76 15.29
C LYS A 42 15.15 20.86 14.90
N SER A 43 14.88 20.89 13.59
CA SER A 43 13.51 20.73 13.09
C SER A 43 13.18 19.24 12.99
N VAL A 44 12.05 18.83 13.55
CA VAL A 44 11.52 17.47 13.43
C VAL A 44 10.05 17.57 12.99
N ARG A 45 9.58 16.61 12.20
CA ARG A 45 8.23 16.56 11.63
C ARG A 45 7.66 15.16 11.75
N THR A 46 6.35 15.05 11.90
CA THR A 46 5.60 13.79 11.87
C THR A 46 4.20 14.06 11.35
N ALA A 47 3.58 13.06 10.72
CA ALA A 47 2.14 13.08 10.47
C ALA A 47 1.41 12.85 11.79
N LEU A 48 0.27 13.50 11.96
CA LEU A 48 -0.58 13.40 13.15
C LEU A 48 -2.01 13.12 12.68
N ASP A 49 -2.64 12.12 13.29
CA ASP A 49 -4.08 11.93 13.17
C ASP A 49 -4.84 13.10 13.82
N ALA A 50 -6.13 13.21 13.53
CA ALA A 50 -6.97 14.19 14.21
C ALA A 50 -7.00 13.89 15.72
N GLY A 51 -6.49 14.83 16.53
CA GLY A 51 -6.34 14.59 17.96
C GLY A 51 -5.86 15.82 18.73
N THR A 52 -5.77 15.66 20.05
CA THR A 52 -5.13 16.65 20.94
C THR A 52 -3.75 16.13 21.31
N TYR A 53 -2.71 16.91 21.03
CA TYR A 53 -1.33 16.57 21.35
C TYR A 53 -0.76 17.53 22.39
N CYS A 54 0.17 17.04 23.20
CA CYS A 54 0.89 17.83 24.19
C CYS A 54 2.36 17.96 23.79
N LEU A 55 2.90 19.18 23.84
CA LEU A 55 4.32 19.46 23.70
C LEU A 55 4.92 19.67 25.09
N SER A 56 5.85 18.80 25.49
CA SER A 56 6.71 19.01 26.67
C SER A 56 8.06 19.54 26.21
N VAL A 57 8.60 20.51 26.95
CA VAL A 57 9.99 20.95 26.79
C VAL A 57 10.67 20.94 28.15
N GLU A 58 11.77 20.21 28.26
CA GLU A 58 12.44 19.92 29.52
C GLU A 58 13.91 20.30 29.46
N GLY A 59 14.42 20.96 30.48
CA GLY A 59 15.86 21.16 30.63
C GLY A 59 16.55 19.89 31.13
N PHE A 60 17.79 19.67 30.70
CA PHE A 60 18.65 18.60 31.22
C PHE A 60 18.59 18.48 32.75
N GLY A 61 18.34 17.26 33.24
CA GLY A 61 18.23 16.96 34.68
C GLY A 61 17.04 17.63 35.38
N GLY A 62 15.98 18.03 34.64
CA GLY A 62 14.82 18.72 35.22
C GLY A 62 15.10 20.17 35.63
N GLY A 63 16.21 20.74 35.16
CA GLY A 63 16.54 22.16 35.37
C GLY A 63 15.61 23.09 34.59
N ALA A 64 15.46 24.32 35.07
CA ALA A 64 14.75 25.36 34.33
C ALA A 64 15.51 25.70 33.03
N ALA A 65 14.80 25.66 31.89
CA ALA A 65 15.34 26.00 30.57
C ALA A 65 14.50 27.09 29.89
N THR A 66 15.16 27.94 29.11
CA THR A 66 14.51 28.89 28.20
C THR A 66 14.66 28.36 26.79
N PHE A 67 13.58 28.33 26.03
CA PHE A 67 13.55 27.86 24.65
C PHE A 67 12.63 28.74 23.81
N ASP A 68 13.02 28.92 22.56
CA ASP A 68 12.14 29.44 21.51
C ASP A 68 11.79 28.27 20.60
N PHE A 69 10.50 28.05 20.35
CA PHE A 69 10.05 27.05 19.40
C PHE A 69 9.07 27.68 18.41
N SER A 70 9.03 27.10 17.21
CA SER A 70 7.98 27.37 16.24
C SER A 70 7.24 26.07 15.99
N LEU A 71 5.93 26.09 16.21
CA LEU A 71 5.04 25.01 15.82
C LEU A 71 4.32 25.45 14.54
N GLY A 72 4.64 24.80 13.43
CA GLY A 72 3.91 24.95 12.19
C GLY A 72 3.12 23.68 11.91
N ALA A 73 1.82 23.82 11.68
CA ALA A 73 1.11 22.85 10.86
C ALA A 73 1.42 23.20 9.41
N VAL A 74 2.13 22.33 8.73
CA VAL A 74 2.11 22.33 7.26
C VAL A 74 0.98 21.41 6.85
N ASP A 75 0.15 21.82 5.91
CA ASP A 75 -0.68 20.86 5.19
C ASP A 75 0.29 19.87 4.56
N PHE A 76 0.38 18.68 5.13
CA PHE A 76 1.05 17.58 4.47
C PHE A 76 0.12 17.22 3.31
N ALA A 77 0.41 17.79 2.15
CA ALA A 77 -0.06 17.18 0.92
C ALA A 77 0.64 15.83 0.88
N GLU A 78 -0.11 14.77 1.17
CA GLU A 78 0.32 13.43 0.79
C GLU A 78 0.81 13.55 -0.66
N PRO A 79 2.01 13.05 -0.99
CA PRO A 79 2.44 13.05 -2.37
C PRO A 79 1.34 12.41 -3.22
N ASP A 80 1.13 12.92 -4.44
CA ASP A 80 0.16 12.31 -5.35
C ASP A 80 0.43 10.79 -5.36
N PRO A 81 -0.61 9.96 -5.15
CA PRO A 81 -0.40 8.52 -4.99
C PRO A 81 0.27 7.98 -6.25
N VAL A 82 1.34 7.22 -6.07
CA VAL A 82 2.12 6.66 -7.18
C VAL A 82 1.31 5.50 -7.75
N VAL A 83 1.09 5.49 -9.06
CA VAL A 83 0.28 4.44 -9.70
C VAL A 83 0.88 3.08 -9.39
N GLY A 84 0.08 2.20 -8.79
CA GLY A 84 0.47 0.86 -8.37
C GLY A 84 1.17 0.77 -7.01
N ASP A 85 1.24 1.84 -6.21
CA ASP A 85 1.83 1.79 -4.85
C ASP A 85 0.94 1.12 -3.80
N SER A 86 -0.34 0.96 -4.13
CA SER A 86 -1.39 0.45 -3.24
C SER A 86 -2.52 -0.19 -4.06
N PRO A 87 -3.34 -1.06 -3.45
CA PRO A 87 -4.54 -1.59 -4.09
C PRO A 87 -5.50 -0.49 -4.56
N ASP A 88 -5.65 0.58 -3.77
CA ASP A 88 -6.57 1.69 -4.09
C ASP A 88 -6.14 2.48 -5.33
N ASN A 89 -4.84 2.47 -5.65
CA ASN A 89 -4.26 3.13 -6.83
C ASN A 89 -3.65 2.14 -7.82
N ALA A 90 -4.12 0.89 -7.82
CA ALA A 90 -3.59 -0.17 -8.66
C ALA A 90 -3.71 0.16 -10.15
N LEU A 91 -2.66 -0.14 -10.93
CA LEU A 91 -2.68 0.04 -12.37
C LEU A 91 -3.67 -0.92 -13.03
N SER A 92 -4.64 -0.41 -13.80
CA SER A 92 -5.68 -1.26 -14.38
C SER A 92 -5.31 -1.82 -15.76
N TRP A 93 -5.46 -3.13 -15.93
CA TRP A 93 -5.44 -3.86 -17.20
C TRP A 93 -6.78 -3.77 -17.97
N GLY A 94 -7.83 -3.22 -17.35
CA GLY A 94 -9.18 -3.26 -17.90
C GLY A 94 -9.81 -4.65 -17.81
N VAL A 95 -10.61 -5.03 -18.81
CA VAL A 95 -11.23 -6.37 -18.89
C VAL A 95 -10.25 -7.33 -19.54
N VAL A 96 -9.91 -8.42 -18.84
CA VAL A 96 -8.92 -9.41 -19.32
C VAL A 96 -9.52 -10.78 -19.65
N GLY A 97 -10.77 -11.03 -19.25
CA GLY A 97 -11.46 -12.30 -19.50
C GLY A 97 -12.92 -12.30 -19.05
N VAL A 98 -13.57 -13.45 -19.23
CA VAL A 98 -14.91 -13.75 -18.73
C VAL A 98 -14.88 -14.81 -17.63
N ALA A 99 -15.96 -14.93 -16.86
CA ALA A 99 -16.03 -15.89 -15.77
C ALA A 99 -15.88 -17.34 -16.28
N GLY A 100 -14.87 -18.06 -15.79
CA GLY A 100 -14.48 -19.41 -16.23
C GLY A 100 -13.20 -19.43 -17.09
N ASP A 101 -12.70 -18.27 -17.52
CA ASP A 101 -11.41 -18.19 -18.21
C ASP A 101 -10.24 -18.53 -17.27
N LEU A 102 -9.20 -19.12 -17.85
CA LEU A 102 -7.88 -19.23 -17.23
C LEU A 102 -7.04 -18.03 -17.64
N ILE A 103 -6.60 -17.26 -16.64
CA ILE A 103 -5.73 -16.10 -16.80
C ILE A 103 -4.30 -16.51 -16.42
N ASP A 104 -3.36 -16.34 -17.34
CA ASP A 104 -1.93 -16.56 -17.08
C ASP A 104 -1.30 -15.28 -16.55
N ILE A 105 -0.78 -15.34 -15.33
CA ILE A 105 -0.15 -14.22 -14.62
C ILE A 105 1.26 -14.66 -14.26
N ASN A 106 2.29 -13.99 -14.76
CA ASN A 106 3.67 -14.37 -14.48
C ASN A 106 4.62 -13.17 -14.44
N THR A 107 5.83 -13.39 -13.95
CA THR A 107 6.92 -12.40 -13.91
C THR A 107 8.12 -12.82 -14.74
N PHE A 108 7.92 -13.64 -15.78
CA PHE A 108 9.01 -14.29 -16.51
C PHE A 108 9.95 -13.32 -17.25
N ASN A 109 9.48 -12.09 -17.47
CA ASN A 109 10.25 -11.01 -18.08
C ASN A 109 10.92 -10.08 -17.05
N SER A 110 10.76 -10.33 -15.75
CA SER A 110 11.43 -9.60 -14.68
C SER A 110 12.92 -9.97 -14.60
N ALA A 111 13.75 -9.02 -14.18
CA ALA A 111 15.20 -9.22 -14.07
C ALA A 111 15.63 -9.88 -12.75
N GLY A 112 14.80 -9.78 -11.71
CA GLY A 112 15.09 -10.24 -10.35
C GLY A 112 14.12 -11.30 -9.87
N ASP A 113 14.41 -11.84 -8.68
CA ASP A 113 13.56 -12.78 -7.94
C ASP A 113 12.26 -12.09 -7.50
N THR A 114 11.12 -12.76 -7.67
CA THR A 114 9.78 -12.16 -7.54
C THR A 114 8.77 -13.10 -6.92
N GLU A 115 7.86 -12.55 -6.14
CA GLU A 115 6.66 -13.24 -5.66
C GLU A 115 5.37 -12.59 -6.16
N LEU A 116 4.36 -13.41 -6.40
CA LEU A 116 3.03 -12.98 -6.82
C LEU A 116 1.98 -13.31 -5.77
N GLY A 117 1.09 -12.36 -5.50
CA GLY A 117 -0.17 -12.58 -4.78
C GLY A 117 -1.36 -12.13 -5.61
N ILE A 118 -2.47 -12.87 -5.57
CA ILE A 118 -3.74 -12.49 -6.20
C ILE A 118 -4.87 -12.40 -5.17
N PHE A 119 -5.67 -11.34 -5.27
CA PHE A 119 -6.72 -11.00 -4.32
C PHE A 119 -8.06 -10.73 -5.02
N ASP A 120 -9.16 -10.99 -4.33
CA ASP A 120 -10.48 -10.50 -4.73
C ASP A 120 -10.69 -9.03 -4.34
N ALA A 121 -11.81 -8.44 -4.76
CA ALA A 121 -12.17 -7.06 -4.44
C ALA A 121 -12.40 -6.78 -2.94
N SER A 122 -12.58 -7.82 -2.12
CA SER A 122 -12.69 -7.67 -0.66
C SER A 122 -11.32 -7.77 0.04
N GLY A 123 -10.24 -7.98 -0.72
CA GLY A 123 -8.89 -8.14 -0.23
C GLY A 123 -8.60 -9.53 0.32
N ASN A 124 -9.43 -10.55 0.04
CA ASN A 124 -9.11 -11.92 0.41
C ASN A 124 -8.00 -12.44 -0.51
N LEU A 125 -6.97 -13.06 0.08
CA LEU A 125 -5.91 -13.71 -0.68
C LEU A 125 -6.45 -14.99 -1.32
N LEU A 126 -6.47 -15.04 -2.66
CA LEU A 126 -6.94 -16.19 -3.43
C LEU A 126 -5.81 -17.18 -3.75
N GLY A 127 -4.57 -16.68 -3.83
CA GLY A 127 -3.39 -17.48 -4.06
C GLY A 127 -2.13 -16.65 -4.10
N ASN A 128 -0.99 -17.32 -3.96
CA ASN A 128 0.32 -16.72 -4.13
C ASN A 128 1.32 -17.75 -4.67
N ASN A 129 2.41 -17.28 -5.28
CA ASN A 129 3.53 -18.10 -5.70
C ASN A 129 4.85 -17.33 -5.58
N ASP A 130 5.96 -18.05 -5.43
CA ASP A 130 7.33 -17.53 -5.25
C ASP A 130 8.21 -18.00 -6.44
N ASP A 131 8.14 -19.29 -6.77
CA ASP A 131 8.93 -19.87 -7.87
C ASP A 131 8.06 -20.63 -8.89
N ALA A 132 8.37 -20.44 -10.17
CA ALA A 132 7.85 -21.26 -11.27
C ALA A 132 8.93 -21.56 -12.31
N ILE A 133 9.61 -20.54 -12.86
CA ILE A 133 10.76 -20.70 -13.74
C ILE A 133 12.00 -20.05 -13.13
N GLY A 134 12.88 -20.86 -12.54
CA GLY A 134 13.97 -20.31 -11.74
C GLY A 134 13.38 -19.62 -10.50
N LEU A 135 13.69 -18.33 -10.35
CA LEU A 135 13.25 -17.47 -9.24
C LEU A 135 12.06 -16.56 -9.60
N LEU A 136 11.38 -16.88 -10.71
CA LEU A 136 10.29 -16.07 -11.24
C LEU A 136 8.97 -16.77 -11.01
N SER A 137 7.97 -16.00 -10.64
CA SER A 137 6.65 -16.44 -10.20
C SER A 137 5.65 -16.61 -11.35
N GLN A 138 4.68 -17.50 -11.12
CA GLN A 138 3.50 -17.66 -11.97
C GLN A 138 2.28 -18.09 -11.17
N ILE A 139 1.11 -17.57 -11.54
CA ILE A 139 -0.21 -18.02 -11.11
C ILE A 139 -1.06 -18.21 -12.38
N VAL A 140 -1.60 -19.41 -12.56
CA VAL A 140 -2.67 -19.65 -13.54
C VAL A 140 -3.99 -19.59 -12.78
N PHE A 141 -4.73 -18.50 -12.95
CA PHE A 141 -5.92 -18.19 -12.18
C PHE A 141 -7.19 -18.51 -12.96
N GLU A 142 -8.05 -19.36 -12.39
CA GLU A 142 -9.40 -19.59 -12.91
C GLU A 142 -10.38 -18.57 -12.31
N ALA A 143 -10.81 -17.61 -13.12
CA ALA A 143 -11.70 -16.55 -12.67
C ALA A 143 -13.15 -17.05 -12.61
N SER A 144 -13.52 -17.75 -11.54
CA SER A 144 -14.86 -18.37 -11.43
C SER A 144 -16.04 -17.39 -11.30
N GLU A 145 -15.78 -16.13 -10.93
CA GLU A 145 -16.81 -15.11 -10.74
C GLU A 145 -16.47 -13.82 -11.51
N GLU A 146 -17.49 -13.04 -11.85
CA GLU A 146 -17.29 -11.69 -12.36
C GLU A 146 -16.80 -10.77 -11.22
N GLY A 147 -16.01 -9.75 -11.57
CA GLY A 147 -15.54 -8.78 -10.59
C GLY A 147 -14.15 -8.23 -10.89
N THR A 148 -13.68 -7.40 -9.96
CA THR A 148 -12.33 -6.86 -9.98
C THR A 148 -11.43 -7.73 -9.12
N TYR A 149 -10.25 -8.05 -9.66
CA TYR A 149 -9.19 -8.78 -8.98
C TYR A 149 -7.93 -7.92 -8.96
N TYR A 150 -7.10 -8.15 -7.95
CA TYR A 150 -5.86 -7.41 -7.74
C TYR A 150 -4.68 -8.36 -7.74
N ILE A 151 -3.59 -7.93 -8.35
CA ILE A 151 -2.31 -8.63 -8.38
C ILE A 151 -1.29 -7.78 -7.64
N ALA A 152 -0.62 -8.37 -6.67
CA ALA A 152 0.55 -7.79 -6.00
C ALA A 152 1.80 -8.49 -6.53
N THR A 153 2.69 -7.72 -7.16
CA THR A 153 4.00 -8.20 -7.60
C THR A 153 5.07 -7.69 -6.64
N GLY A 154 5.68 -8.61 -5.89
CA GLY A 154 6.75 -8.35 -4.94
C GLY A 154 8.13 -8.72 -5.46
N ASN A 155 9.16 -8.31 -4.72
CA ASN A 155 10.54 -8.78 -4.87
C ASN A 155 10.89 -9.76 -3.76
N TYR A 156 11.90 -10.61 -3.96
CA TYR A 156 12.42 -11.59 -2.99
C TYR A 156 12.11 -11.31 -1.51
N ASN A 157 11.61 -12.35 -0.84
CA ASN A 157 11.10 -12.37 0.52
C ASN A 157 9.83 -11.52 0.75
N THR A 158 8.99 -11.32 -0.28
CA THR A 158 7.66 -10.73 -0.11
C THR A 158 6.65 -11.77 0.40
N THR A 159 5.91 -11.40 1.44
CA THR A 159 4.83 -12.22 2.02
C THR A 159 3.47 -11.59 1.76
N PHE A 160 2.45 -12.43 1.54
CA PHE A 160 1.09 -11.99 1.24
C PHE A 160 0.07 -12.50 2.27
N ASN A 161 -0.92 -11.68 2.61
CA ASN A 161 -2.05 -12.08 3.46
C ASN A 161 -3.32 -11.30 3.12
N SER A 162 -4.48 -11.83 3.50
CA SER A 162 -5.77 -11.16 3.32
C SER A 162 -5.80 -9.79 4.00
N GLY A 163 -6.63 -8.89 3.47
CA GLY A 163 -6.59 -7.46 3.78
C GLY A 163 -5.61 -6.69 2.92
N PHE A 164 -5.31 -7.18 1.72
CA PHE A 164 -4.32 -6.62 0.79
C PHE A 164 -2.93 -6.41 1.42
N ILE A 165 -2.48 -7.36 2.23
CA ILE A 165 -1.16 -7.29 2.85
C ILE A 165 -0.13 -7.86 1.87
N ALA A 166 0.85 -7.03 1.52
CA ALA A 166 2.11 -7.42 0.88
C ALA A 166 3.26 -6.80 1.68
N GLY A 167 4.35 -7.53 1.92
CA GLY A 167 5.52 -6.93 2.58
C GLY A 167 6.57 -7.92 3.06
N GLY A 168 7.69 -7.38 3.55
CA GLY A 168 8.87 -8.16 3.97
C GLY A 168 9.99 -8.20 2.93
N GLY A 169 9.65 -8.00 1.66
CA GLY A 169 10.60 -7.90 0.55
C GLY A 169 11.17 -6.48 0.37
N PRO A 170 12.23 -6.32 -0.44
CA PRO A 170 12.83 -5.03 -0.73
C PRO A 170 11.93 -4.17 -1.62
N MET A 171 12.00 -2.85 -1.41
CA MET A 171 11.28 -1.83 -2.16
C MET A 171 12.25 -0.98 -3.00
N GLY A 172 11.73 -0.28 -4.01
CA GLY A 172 12.48 0.59 -4.92
C GLY A 172 13.08 -0.13 -6.13
N GLU A 173 12.89 -1.45 -6.24
CA GLU A 173 13.35 -2.25 -7.37
C GLU A 173 12.22 -2.48 -8.38
N ALA A 174 12.61 -2.54 -9.66
CA ALA A 174 11.68 -2.71 -10.76
C ALA A 174 11.26 -4.18 -10.95
N VAL A 175 10.00 -4.38 -11.32
CA VAL A 175 9.41 -5.68 -11.66
C VAL A 175 8.64 -5.57 -12.97
N THR A 176 8.63 -6.66 -13.73
CA THR A 176 7.79 -6.80 -14.93
C THR A 176 6.71 -7.85 -14.67
N LEU A 177 5.45 -7.45 -14.77
CA LEU A 177 4.29 -8.32 -14.66
C LEU A 177 3.71 -8.58 -16.05
N THR A 178 3.49 -9.85 -16.37
CA THR A 178 2.88 -10.32 -17.60
C THR A 178 1.49 -10.89 -17.30
N VAL A 179 0.45 -10.35 -17.94
CA VAL A 179 -0.91 -10.90 -17.89
C VAL A 179 -1.33 -11.29 -19.31
N ASN A 180 -1.64 -12.57 -19.52
CA ASN A 180 -1.99 -13.14 -20.83
C ASN A 180 -1.00 -12.76 -21.97
N GLY A 181 0.29 -12.71 -21.64
CA GLY A 181 1.36 -12.38 -22.58
C GLY A 181 1.55 -10.89 -22.86
N VAL A 182 0.85 -10.00 -22.15
CA VAL A 182 1.05 -8.55 -22.22
C VAL A 182 1.81 -8.10 -20.98
N ASP A 183 2.89 -7.36 -21.19
CA ASP A 183 3.77 -6.90 -20.12
C ASP A 183 3.39 -5.50 -19.61
N VAL A 184 3.67 -5.27 -18.34
CA VAL A 184 3.75 -3.94 -17.75
C VAL A 184 4.90 -3.90 -16.74
N ASP A 185 5.62 -2.78 -16.78
CA ASP A 185 6.71 -2.52 -15.84
C ASP A 185 6.21 -1.65 -14.69
N GLY A 186 6.72 -1.93 -13.50
CA GLY A 186 6.44 -1.16 -12.29
C GLY A 186 7.61 -1.19 -11.32
N VAL A 187 7.47 -0.44 -10.22
CA VAL A 187 8.44 -0.43 -9.12
C VAL A 187 7.71 -0.87 -7.87
N VAL A 188 8.32 -1.75 -7.08
CA VAL A 188 7.77 -2.18 -5.80
C VAL A 188 7.94 -1.06 -4.78
N GLU A 189 6.86 -0.35 -4.47
CA GLU A 189 6.85 0.81 -3.57
C GLU A 189 5.65 0.76 -2.61
N GLY A 190 5.40 1.86 -1.90
CA GLY A 190 4.23 2.06 -1.05
C GLY A 190 3.96 0.92 -0.06
N THR A 191 2.92 0.14 -0.35
CA THR A 191 2.44 -0.97 0.48
C THR A 191 3.21 -2.28 0.27
N GLY A 192 4.40 -2.24 -0.34
CA GLY A 192 5.32 -3.38 -0.39
C GLY A 192 5.18 -4.28 -1.62
N ALA A 193 4.44 -3.84 -2.64
CA ALA A 193 4.33 -4.49 -3.93
C ALA A 193 4.00 -3.46 -5.02
N PHE A 194 4.23 -3.84 -6.28
CA PHE A 194 3.61 -3.16 -7.41
C PHE A 194 2.22 -3.76 -7.66
N TRP A 195 1.19 -2.94 -7.46
CA TRP A 195 -0.21 -3.35 -7.53
C TRP A 195 -0.82 -3.09 -8.91
N THR A 196 -1.44 -4.12 -9.48
CA THR A 196 -2.27 -3.99 -10.68
C THR A 196 -3.66 -4.59 -10.45
N SER A 197 -4.64 -4.21 -11.27
CA SER A 197 -6.00 -4.73 -11.19
C SER A 197 -6.55 -5.10 -12.55
N PHE A 198 -7.45 -6.09 -12.60
CA PHE A 198 -8.15 -6.47 -13.82
C PHE A 198 -9.60 -6.81 -13.52
N ASN A 199 -10.44 -6.74 -14.55
CA ASN A 199 -11.86 -7.08 -14.47
C ASN A 199 -12.16 -8.36 -15.24
N ILE A 200 -13.02 -9.16 -14.65
CA ILE A 200 -13.65 -10.33 -15.26
C ILE A 200 -15.14 -10.01 -15.40
N VAL A 201 -15.68 -10.25 -16.58
CA VAL A 201 -17.09 -9.97 -16.88
C VAL A 201 -17.90 -11.27 -17.03
N PRO A 202 -19.23 -11.25 -16.99
CA PRO A 202 -20.03 -12.45 -17.18
C PRO A 202 -19.80 -13.09 -18.54
N GLU A 203 -19.90 -14.41 -18.59
CA GLU A 203 -20.10 -15.13 -19.83
C GLU A 203 -21.27 -14.53 -20.61
N PRO A 204 -21.10 -14.15 -21.90
CA PRO A 204 -22.21 -13.65 -22.68
C PRO A 204 -23.30 -14.71 -22.73
N SER A 205 -24.44 -14.39 -22.14
CA SER A 205 -25.58 -15.29 -22.11
C SER A 205 -25.91 -15.68 -23.56
N SER A 206 -26.06 -16.97 -23.85
CA SER A 206 -26.34 -17.47 -25.21
C SER A 206 -27.64 -16.88 -25.82
N LEU A 207 -28.47 -16.21 -25.01
CA LEU A 207 -29.65 -15.43 -25.40
C LEU A 207 -29.31 -14.13 -26.17
N SER A 208 -28.16 -13.50 -25.89
CA SER A 208 -27.69 -12.31 -26.61
C SER A 208 -27.34 -12.63 -28.07
N LEU A 209 -26.87 -13.86 -28.34
CA LEU A 209 -26.52 -14.32 -29.68
C LEU A 209 -27.76 -14.69 -30.53
N LEU A 210 -28.82 -15.22 -29.91
CA LEU A 210 -30.10 -15.47 -30.59
C LEU A 210 -30.85 -14.18 -30.96
N ALA A 211 -30.70 -13.11 -30.17
CA ALA A 211 -31.35 -11.83 -30.45
C ALA A 211 -30.84 -11.17 -31.75
N PHE A 212 -29.57 -11.37 -32.12
CA PHE A 212 -29.03 -10.90 -33.41
C PHE A 212 -29.39 -11.82 -34.58
N ALA A 213 -29.53 -13.13 -34.36
CA ALA A 213 -29.96 -14.06 -35.41
C ALA A 213 -31.45 -13.90 -35.78
N GLY A 214 -32.30 -13.49 -34.83
CA GLY A 214 -33.74 -13.30 -35.05
C GLY A 214 -34.13 -12.08 -35.88
N LEU A 215 -33.31 -11.02 -35.90
CA LEU A 215 -33.65 -9.77 -36.59
C LEU A 215 -33.32 -9.77 -38.09
N ALA A 216 -32.51 -10.71 -38.58
CA ALA A 216 -32.15 -10.83 -39.99
C ALA A 216 -33.18 -11.57 -40.86
N LEU A 217 -34.19 -12.23 -40.27
CA LEU A 217 -35.13 -13.10 -40.99
C LEU A 217 -36.50 -12.48 -41.32
N LEU A 218 -36.76 -11.22 -40.93
CA LEU A 218 -38.05 -10.56 -41.19
C LEU A 218 -37.96 -9.46 -42.27
N ARG A 219 -37.69 -9.87 -43.51
CA ARG A 219 -38.29 -9.17 -44.67
C ARG A 219 -38.40 -10.07 -45.89
N ARG A 220 -39.46 -10.89 -45.94
CA ARG A 220 -39.95 -11.42 -47.22
C ARG A 220 -41.47 -11.29 -47.34
N ARG A 221 -41.85 -10.51 -48.37
CA ARG A 221 -43.03 -10.65 -49.26
C ARG A 221 -44.30 -9.85 -48.94
N ARG A 222 -44.67 -8.98 -49.90
CA ARG A 222 -45.98 -8.80 -50.56
C ARG A 222 -45.67 -8.08 -51.89
N SER A 223 -45.67 -8.82 -53.00
CA SER A 223 -46.76 -8.99 -53.99
C SER A 223 -46.60 -7.99 -55.12
#